data_AF-A0A950ZEF5-F1
#
_entry.id   AF-A0A950ZEF5-F1
#
_cell.length_a   1.000
_cell.length_b   1.000
_cell.length_c   1.000
_cell.angle_alpha   90.00
_cell.angle_beta   90.00
_cell.angle_gamma   90.00
#
_symmetry.space_group_name_H-M   'P 1'
#
loop_
_entity.id
_entity.type
_entity.pdbx_description
1 polymer ?
#
loop_
_entity_poly.entity_id
_entity_poly.type
_entity_poly.pdbx_seq_one_letter_code
_entity_poly.pdbx_strand_id
1 'polypeptide(L)'
;MPSISSSSRARTTERRTRGGERGIALITAIVLSLLYFMLIELMLIDSSHALESARKFRGRVVAETLAENAAELAAANLVTSASTTITASDWQGTMSAKMMRDASGAFHITASGAATTHEQAMVQVYGEVTGTHLRVNYTMHTP
;
A
#
# COMPACT_ATOMS: atom_id res chain seq x y z
N MET A 1 -90.36 7.30 29.81
CA MET A 1 -88.98 7.81 29.77
C MET A 1 -88.04 6.65 29.45
N PRO A 2 -87.34 6.64 28.31
CA PRO A 2 -86.37 5.59 28.01
C PRO A 2 -84.98 5.97 28.54
N SER A 3 -84.31 5.05 29.23
CA SER A 3 -82.94 5.19 29.71
C SER A 3 -81.95 4.80 28.61
N ILE A 4 -81.14 5.76 28.19
CA ILE A 4 -80.01 5.55 27.28
C ILE A 4 -78.84 5.03 28.12
N SER A 5 -78.63 3.72 28.16
CA SER A 5 -77.40 3.16 28.73
C SER A 5 -76.27 3.28 27.71
N SER A 6 -75.46 4.33 27.84
CA SER A 6 -74.30 4.53 26.97
C SER A 6 -73.23 3.46 27.24
N SER A 7 -72.85 2.74 26.19
CA SER A 7 -71.75 1.79 26.16
C SER A 7 -70.40 2.52 26.25
N SER A 8 -69.94 2.79 27.48
CA SER A 8 -68.59 3.30 27.75
C SER A 8 -67.58 2.15 27.88
N ARG A 9 -67.30 1.45 26.77
CA ARG A 9 -66.22 0.45 26.68
C ARG A 9 -65.59 0.42 25.29
N ALA A 10 -64.98 1.53 24.89
CA ALA A 10 -64.19 1.59 23.65
C ALA A 10 -63.02 2.58 23.73
N ARG A 11 -62.40 2.78 24.91
CA ARG A 11 -61.30 3.76 25.06
C ARG A 11 -60.09 3.29 25.86
N THR A 12 -59.92 1.99 26.07
CA THR A 12 -58.75 1.47 26.82
C THR A 12 -57.81 0.59 26.00
N THR A 13 -58.18 0.20 24.77
CA THR A 13 -57.35 -0.68 23.92
C THR A 13 -56.43 0.06 22.96
N GLU A 14 -56.77 1.26 22.47
CA GLU A 14 -55.92 2.01 21.51
C GLU A 14 -54.64 2.60 22.12
N ARG A 15 -54.58 2.78 23.44
CA ARG A 15 -53.41 3.40 24.10
C ARG A 15 -52.27 2.41 24.33
N ARG A 16 -52.54 1.10 24.33
CA ARG A 16 -51.52 0.06 24.47
C ARG A 16 -50.86 -0.32 23.13
N THR A 17 -51.59 -0.25 22.01
CA THR A 17 -51.04 -0.55 20.68
C THR A 17 -50.11 0.55 20.17
N ARG A 18 -50.48 1.84 20.32
CA ARG A 18 -49.63 2.96 19.89
C ARG A 18 -48.30 3.10 20.65
N GLY A 19 -48.24 2.66 21.91
CA GLY A 19 -47.00 2.64 22.69
C GLY A 19 -46.06 1.52 22.28
N GLY A 20 -46.61 0.35 21.92
CA GLY A 20 -45.86 -0.79 21.41
C GLY A 20 -45.29 -0.55 20.00
N GLU A 21 -46.07 0.03 19.10
CA GLU A 21 -45.62 0.37 17.74
C GLU A 21 -44.47 1.38 17.73
N ARG A 22 -44.55 2.43 18.57
CA ARG A 22 -43.46 3.41 18.74
C ARG A 22 -42.23 2.80 19.42
N GLY A 23 -42.43 1.91 20.37
CA GLY A 23 -41.34 1.17 21.03
C GLY A 23 -40.61 0.24 20.06
N ILE A 24 -41.35 -0.50 19.23
CA ILE A 24 -40.78 -1.35 18.18
C ILE A 24 -40.04 -0.49 17.15
N ALA A 25 -40.64 0.62 16.68
CA ALA A 25 -39.98 1.54 15.74
C ALA A 25 -38.65 2.07 16.31
N LEU A 26 -38.62 2.45 17.59
CA LEU A 26 -37.42 2.93 18.27
C LEU A 26 -36.35 1.83 18.41
N ILE A 27 -36.74 0.61 18.80
CA ILE A 27 -35.83 -0.53 18.87
C ILE A 27 -35.27 -0.84 17.48
N THR A 28 -36.11 -0.89 16.44
CA THR A 28 -35.65 -1.13 15.07
C THR A 28 -34.72 -0.03 14.57
N ALA A 29 -34.98 1.24 14.91
CA ALA A 29 -34.10 2.35 14.56
C ALA A 29 -32.74 2.24 15.25
N ILE A 30 -32.71 1.84 16.53
CA ILE A 30 -31.46 1.60 17.27
C ILE A 30 -30.69 0.43 16.66
N VAL A 31 -31.36 -0.70 16.41
CA VAL A 31 -30.73 -1.88 15.79
C VAL A 31 -30.18 -1.54 14.40
N LEU A 32 -30.94 -0.83 13.56
CA LEU A 32 -30.49 -0.36 12.26
C LEU A 32 -29.29 0.60 12.39
N SER A 33 -29.29 1.49 13.37
CA SER A 33 -28.17 2.42 13.60
C SER A 33 -26.90 1.67 14.00
N LEU A 34 -27.00 0.68 14.88
CA LEU A 34 -25.87 -0.16 15.29
C LEU A 34 -25.33 -0.99 14.12
N LEU A 35 -26.21 -1.61 13.34
CA LEU A 35 -25.83 -2.38 12.15
C LEU A 35 -25.13 -1.49 11.11
N TYR A 36 -25.65 -0.28 10.89
CA TYR A 36 -25.04 0.68 9.98
C TYR A 36 -23.65 1.12 10.45
N PHE A 37 -23.50 1.40 11.75
CA PHE A 37 -22.20 1.76 12.33
C PHE A 37 -21.20 0.61 12.20
N MET A 38 -21.61 -0.62 12.49
CA MET A 38 -20.76 -1.81 12.31
C MET A 38 -20.34 -2.01 10.85
N LEU A 39 -21.23 -1.78 9.88
CA LEU A 39 -20.90 -1.86 8.45
C LEU A 39 -19.85 -0.82 8.04
N ILE A 40 -19.97 0.42 8.54
CA ILE A 40 -18.98 1.46 8.28
C ILE A 40 -17.62 1.08 8.87
N GLU A 41 -17.59 0.60 10.12
CA GLU A 41 -16.34 0.17 10.75
C GLU A 41 -15.69 -0.97 9.98
N LEU A 42 -16.47 -1.95 9.53
CA LEU A 42 -15.95 -3.06 8.72
C LEU A 42 -15.36 -2.56 7.40
N MET A 43 -16.04 -1.65 6.70
CA MET A 43 -15.52 -1.04 5.47
C MET A 43 -14.24 -0.22 5.70
N LEU A 44 -14.14 0.48 6.83
CA LEU A 44 -12.94 1.24 7.19
C LEU A 44 -11.74 0.33 7.46
N ILE A 45 -11.96 -0.81 8.12
CA ILE A 45 -10.90 -1.79 8.37
C ILE A 45 -10.39 -2.37 7.05
N ASP A 46 -11.29 -2.79 6.16
CA ASP A 46 -10.91 -3.34 4.87
C ASP A 46 -10.17 -2.32 4.00
N SER A 47 -10.67 -1.07 3.96
CA SER A 47 -10.01 0.04 3.27
C SER A 47 -8.61 0.32 3.81
N SER A 48 -8.41 0.20 5.13
CA SER A 48 -7.11 0.41 5.77
C SER A 48 -6.12 -0.69 5.38
N HIS A 49 -6.55 -1.95 5.34
CA HIS A 49 -5.73 -3.07 4.87
C HIS A 49 -5.36 -2.95 3.39
N ALA A 50 -6.32 -2.57 2.55
CA ALA A 50 -6.09 -2.33 1.14
C ALA A 50 -5.09 -1.19 0.91
N LEU A 51 -5.25 -0.08 1.64
CA LEU A 51 -4.35 1.07 1.56
C LEU A 51 -2.92 0.72 1.98
N GLU A 52 -2.75 -0.03 3.07
CA GLU A 52 -1.43 -0.45 3.53
C GLU A 52 -0.74 -1.37 2.53
N SER A 53 -1.50 -2.31 1.95
CA SER A 53 -0.99 -3.21 0.90
C SER A 53 -0.57 -2.42 -0.35
N ALA A 54 -1.37 -1.44 -0.75
CA ALA A 54 -1.06 -0.57 -1.89
C ALA A 54 0.17 0.31 -1.62
N ARG A 55 0.35 0.82 -0.39
CA ARG A 55 1.52 1.59 0.01
C ARG A 55 2.79 0.75 -0.04
N LYS A 56 2.76 -0.47 0.48
CA LYS A 56 3.89 -1.40 0.41
C LYS A 56 4.24 -1.75 -1.03
N PHE A 57 3.24 -2.08 -1.84
CA PHE A 57 3.45 -2.38 -3.26
C PHE A 57 4.10 -1.19 -3.99
N ARG A 58 3.57 0.02 -3.80
CA ARG A 58 4.16 1.24 -4.36
C ARG A 58 5.60 1.44 -3.87
N GLY A 59 5.86 1.21 -2.58
CA GLY A 59 7.19 1.29 -1.99
C GLY A 59 8.19 0.36 -2.66
N ARG A 60 7.82 -0.90 -2.91
CA ARG A 60 8.65 -1.87 -3.61
C ARG A 60 8.98 -1.44 -5.03
N VAL A 61 7.97 -1.03 -5.80
CA VAL A 61 8.18 -0.56 -7.18
C VAL A 61 9.13 0.64 -7.21
N VAL A 62 8.97 1.60 -6.27
CA VAL A 62 9.88 2.75 -6.16
C VAL A 62 11.29 2.29 -5.80
N ALA A 63 11.45 1.40 -4.82
CA ALA A 63 12.76 0.89 -4.41
C ALA A 63 13.47 0.15 -5.56
N GLU A 64 12.76 -0.71 -6.30
CA GLU A 64 13.27 -1.41 -7.49
C GLU A 64 13.72 -0.41 -8.57
N THR A 65 12.88 0.57 -8.88
CA THR A 65 13.20 1.61 -9.88
C THR A 65 14.43 2.42 -9.47
N LEU A 66 14.55 2.77 -8.19
CA LEU A 66 15.73 3.48 -7.66
C LEU A 66 16.99 2.62 -7.76
N ALA A 67 16.89 1.31 -7.47
CA ALA A 67 18.01 0.38 -7.60
C ALA A 67 18.46 0.24 -9.06
N GLU A 68 17.52 0.14 -10.01
CA GLU A 68 17.81 0.06 -11.44
C GLU A 68 18.45 1.35 -11.97
N ASN A 69 17.90 2.52 -11.61
CA ASN A 69 18.47 3.81 -11.99
C ASN A 69 19.90 3.97 -11.46
N ALA A 70 20.16 3.53 -10.21
CA ALA A 70 21.50 3.55 -9.65
C ALA A 70 22.46 2.60 -10.39
N ALA A 71 21.99 1.40 -10.78
CA ALA A 71 22.77 0.46 -11.57
C ALA A 71 23.11 1.04 -12.96
N GLU A 72 22.15 1.66 -13.62
CA GLU A 72 22.33 2.29 -14.93
C GLU A 72 23.33 3.45 -14.85
N LEU A 73 23.20 4.32 -13.85
CA LEU A 73 24.11 5.44 -13.66
C LEU A 73 25.54 4.98 -13.34
N ALA A 74 25.69 3.86 -12.62
CA ALA A 74 26.98 3.23 -12.39
C ALA A 74 27.55 2.59 -13.68
N ALA A 75 26.69 1.97 -14.48
CA ALA A 75 27.05 1.40 -15.78
C ALA A 75 27.49 2.48 -16.79
N ALA A 76 26.92 3.69 -16.74
CA ALA A 76 27.35 4.81 -17.57
C ALA A 76 28.83 5.18 -17.34
N ASN A 77 29.35 4.97 -16.12
CA ASN A 77 30.74 5.24 -15.76
C ASN A 77 31.70 4.07 -16.03
N LEU A 78 31.18 2.93 -16.51
CA LEU A 78 31.92 1.68 -16.62
C LEU A 78 33.01 1.74 -17.69
N VAL A 79 32.83 2.55 -18.74
CA VAL A 79 33.86 2.72 -19.79
C VAL A 79 35.00 3.61 -19.28
N THR A 80 34.67 4.69 -18.59
CA THR A 80 35.60 5.77 -18.20
C THR A 80 36.36 5.50 -16.91
N SER A 81 35.78 4.71 -16.00
CA SER A 81 36.29 4.52 -14.64
C SER A 81 36.46 3.05 -14.31
N ALA A 82 37.52 2.71 -13.56
CA ALA A 82 37.71 1.35 -13.03
C ALA A 82 36.85 1.09 -11.78
N SER A 83 36.44 2.14 -11.07
CA SER A 83 35.48 2.03 -9.98
C SER A 83 34.70 3.32 -9.83
N THR A 84 33.47 3.23 -9.33
CA THR A 84 32.64 4.40 -9.05
C THR A 84 31.68 4.06 -7.92
N THR A 85 31.49 5.02 -7.01
CA THR A 85 30.44 4.96 -6.00
C THR A 85 29.50 6.13 -6.24
N ILE A 86 28.20 5.85 -6.25
CA ILE A 86 27.15 6.81 -6.51
C ILE A 86 26.16 6.74 -5.36
N THR A 87 25.77 7.90 -4.85
CA THR A 87 24.73 8.01 -3.83
C THR A 87 23.89 9.23 -4.16
N ALA A 88 22.58 9.05 -4.23
CA ALA A 88 21.64 10.15 -4.43
C ALA A 88 20.39 9.92 -3.59
N SER A 89 19.71 11.00 -3.23
CA SER A 89 18.47 10.95 -2.47
C SER A 89 17.50 12.03 -2.93
N ASP A 90 16.23 11.70 -2.91
CA ASP A 90 15.15 12.63 -3.21
C ASP A 90 13.94 12.37 -2.28
N TRP A 91 12.78 12.94 -2.64
CA TRP A 91 11.55 12.77 -1.87
C TRP A 91 10.93 11.36 -1.99
N GLN A 92 11.33 10.58 -2.99
CA GLN A 92 10.85 9.21 -3.21
C GLN A 92 11.67 8.20 -2.40
N GLY A 93 12.98 8.45 -2.27
CA GLY A 93 13.86 7.58 -1.51
C GLY A 93 15.35 7.90 -1.68
N THR A 94 16.17 6.89 -1.43
CA THR A 94 17.61 6.94 -1.65
C THR A 94 18.01 5.86 -2.65
N MET A 95 19.04 6.16 -3.44
CA MET A 95 19.66 5.21 -4.34
C MET A 95 21.17 5.22 -4.14
N SER A 96 21.78 4.05 -4.24
CA SER A 96 23.22 3.86 -4.08
C SER A 96 23.72 2.85 -5.09
N ALA A 97 24.89 3.07 -5.66
CA ALA A 97 25.56 2.08 -6.49
C ALA A 97 27.06 2.07 -6.25
N LYS A 98 27.64 0.90 -6.41
CA LYS A 98 29.07 0.65 -6.41
C LYS A 98 29.41 -0.17 -7.64
N MET A 99 30.24 0.38 -8.52
CA MET A 99 30.81 -0.32 -9.66
C MET A 99 32.30 -0.56 -9.41
N MET A 100 32.75 -1.77 -9.74
CA MET A 100 34.16 -2.15 -9.75
C MET A 100 34.44 -2.90 -11.05
N ARG A 101 35.54 -2.55 -11.71
CA ARG A 101 36.08 -3.21 -12.90
C ARG A 101 37.52 -3.59 -12.60
N ASP A 102 37.85 -4.86 -12.84
CA ASP A 102 39.21 -5.35 -12.64
C ASP A 102 40.09 -5.12 -13.87
N ALA A 103 41.38 -5.50 -13.75
CA ALA A 103 42.34 -5.37 -14.85
C ALA A 103 42.10 -6.36 -16.00
N SER A 104 41.32 -7.43 -15.77
CA SER A 104 40.94 -8.40 -16.80
C SER A 104 39.75 -7.92 -17.65
N GLY A 105 39.11 -6.82 -17.22
CA GLY A 105 37.92 -6.25 -17.86
C GLY A 105 36.62 -6.76 -17.26
N ALA A 106 36.65 -7.69 -16.30
CA ALA A 106 35.44 -8.10 -15.60
C ALA A 106 34.95 -6.97 -14.70
N PHE A 107 33.63 -6.75 -14.70
CA PHE A 107 32.99 -5.73 -13.87
C PHE A 107 31.88 -6.32 -13.01
N HIS A 108 31.66 -5.67 -11.88
CA HIS A 108 30.57 -5.93 -10.96
C HIS A 108 29.97 -4.59 -10.51
N ILE A 109 28.66 -4.46 -10.72
CA ILE A 109 27.85 -3.36 -10.22
C ILE A 109 26.93 -3.91 -9.15
N THR A 110 26.96 -3.32 -7.96
CA THR A 110 25.95 -3.53 -6.92
C THR A 110 25.23 -2.21 -6.71
N ALA A 111 23.92 -2.19 -6.95
CA ALA A 111 23.06 -1.04 -6.72
C ALA A 111 21.96 -1.39 -5.74
N SER A 112 21.55 -0.41 -4.94
CA SER A 112 20.43 -0.51 -4.02
C SER A 112 19.54 0.73 -4.10
N GLY A 113 18.25 0.51 -3.92
CA GLY A 113 17.25 1.55 -3.81
C GLY A 113 16.47 1.34 -2.51
N ALA A 114 16.19 2.42 -1.79
CA ALA A 114 15.37 2.39 -0.59
C ALA A 114 14.28 3.46 -0.71
N ALA A 115 13.03 3.04 -0.74
CA ALA A 115 11.89 3.95 -0.72
C ALA A 115 11.72 4.56 0.67
N THR A 116 11.14 5.77 0.75
CA THR A 116 10.78 6.41 2.03
C THR A 116 9.83 5.57 2.90
N THR A 117 9.12 4.60 2.30
CA THR A 117 8.26 3.63 2.99
C THR A 117 9.01 2.42 3.57
N HIS A 118 10.35 2.48 3.65
CA HIS A 118 11.23 1.44 4.23
C HIS A 118 11.31 0.12 3.42
N GLU A 119 10.74 0.07 2.22
CA GLU A 119 10.98 -1.02 1.27
C GLU A 119 12.33 -0.79 0.58
N GLN A 120 13.08 -1.86 0.32
CA GLN A 120 14.41 -1.81 -0.27
C GLN A 120 14.51 -2.81 -1.40
N ALA A 121 15.29 -2.51 -2.42
CA ALA A 121 15.60 -3.43 -3.50
C ALA A 121 17.08 -3.33 -3.85
N MET A 122 17.61 -4.41 -4.43
CA MET A 122 19.01 -4.50 -4.83
C MET A 122 19.10 -5.08 -6.24
N VAL A 123 20.00 -4.49 -7.04
CA VAL A 123 20.33 -4.96 -8.38
C VAL A 123 21.82 -5.24 -8.43
N GLN A 124 22.18 -6.43 -8.90
CA GLN A 124 23.57 -6.79 -9.16
C GLN A 124 23.75 -7.10 -10.63
N VAL A 125 24.75 -6.49 -11.25
CA VAL A 125 25.10 -6.72 -12.66
C VAL A 125 26.54 -7.17 -12.73
N TYR A 126 26.79 -8.27 -13.42
CA TYR A 126 28.13 -8.79 -13.65
C TYR A 126 28.36 -8.98 -15.14
N GLY A 127 29.57 -8.68 -15.58
CA GLY A 127 29.92 -8.80 -16.98
C GLY A 127 31.39 -8.55 -17.23
N GLU A 128 31.72 -8.36 -18.50
CA GLU A 128 33.08 -8.18 -19.00
C GLU A 128 33.13 -7.07 -20.05
N VAL A 129 34.25 -6.36 -20.07
CA VAL A 129 34.60 -5.34 -21.08
C VAL A 129 35.78 -5.86 -21.88
N THR A 130 35.61 -5.99 -23.19
CA THR A 130 36.68 -6.40 -24.11
C THR A 130 36.85 -5.34 -25.19
N GLY A 131 37.84 -4.46 -25.00
CA GLY A 131 38.04 -3.29 -25.87
C GLY A 131 36.85 -2.32 -25.76
N THR A 132 36.11 -2.16 -26.86
CA THR A 132 34.88 -1.34 -26.92
C THR A 132 33.60 -2.14 -26.71
N HIS A 133 33.68 -3.45 -26.55
CA HIS A 133 32.51 -4.31 -26.38
C HIS A 133 32.25 -4.56 -24.91
N LEU A 134 30.97 -4.50 -24.54
CA LEU A 134 30.48 -4.82 -23.21
C LEU A 134 29.57 -6.04 -23.30
N ARG A 135 29.83 -7.03 -22.45
CA ARG A 135 29.00 -8.23 -22.31
C ARG A 135 28.49 -8.30 -20.89
N VAL A 136 27.17 -8.32 -20.73
CA VAL A 136 26.55 -8.64 -19.45
C VAL A 136 26.41 -10.16 -19.36
N ASN A 137 26.95 -10.75 -18.30
CA ASN A 137 26.89 -12.19 -18.05
C ASN A 137 25.61 -12.54 -17.30
N TYR A 138 25.27 -11.78 -16.26
CA TYR A 138 24.02 -11.93 -15.53
C TYR A 138 23.63 -10.65 -14.79
N THR A 139 22.32 -10.55 -14.54
CA THR A 139 21.71 -9.53 -13.70
C THR A 139 20.83 -10.23 -12.67
N MET A 140 20.95 -9.84 -11.40
CA MET A 140 20.15 -10.36 -10.30
C MET A 140 19.38 -9.21 -9.65
N HIS A 141 18.07 -9.40 -9.49
CA HIS A 141 17.18 -8.47 -8.79
C HIS A 141 16.74 -9.13 -7.48
N THR A 142 16.93 -8.43 -6.37
CA THR A 142 16.47 -8.83 -5.04
C THR A 142 15.50 -7.77 -4.55
N PRO A 143 14.20 -8.10 -4.42
CA PRO A 143 13.19 -7.18 -3.90
C PRO A 143 13.19 -7.09 -2.37
#